data_AF-A0A1C5PXU6-F1
#
_entry.id   AF-A0A1C5PXU6-F1
#
_cell.length_a   1.000
_cell.length_b   1.000
_cell.length_c   1.000
_cell.angle_alpha   90.00
_cell.angle_beta   90.00
_cell.angle_gamma   90.00
#
_symmetry.space_group_name_H-M   'P 1'
#
loop_
_entity.id
_entity.type
_entity.pdbx_description
1 polymer ?
#
loop_
_entity_poly.entity_id
_entity_poly.type
_entity_poly.pdbx_seq_one_letter_code
_entity_poly.pdbx_strand_id
1 'polypeptide(L)'
;MIQIVKDADTRPWFFLQTAHTTYGMRVMETGHLEHLYYGERITVDSQDPASCAPLVIQRAFAPGNTCTYDREHPQISMEDVCLEVGTLGKGDIREPFLEVRFADGSVTSDFTFDSYKIITLKEREQCLQDSGLPHSYSEVETDSAECLQIVLQDVTNHLELQLFYTVFEECDVITRSARLINHSDASVTLERCLSAQLDLTEDYSVITHFSGAWAREMHREQISLRSGKFINASYTGTSSNRSNPFMILGHKNTCETFGSCIGCNLIYSGNHYEALEKDSYGYCAL
;
A
#
# COMPACT_ATOMS: atom_id res chain seq x y z
N MET A 1 9.74 -8.59 -12.77
CA MET A 1 10.90 -9.05 -11.97
C MET A 1 10.92 -8.42 -10.57
N ILE A 2 11.27 -9.18 -9.53
CA ILE A 2 11.46 -8.72 -8.15
C ILE A 2 12.95 -8.76 -7.79
N GLN A 3 13.49 -7.62 -7.34
CA GLN A 3 14.86 -7.47 -6.91
C GLN A 3 14.93 -7.14 -5.42
N ILE A 4 15.86 -7.79 -4.72
CA ILE A 4 16.09 -7.57 -3.29
C ILE A 4 17.50 -7.03 -3.11
N VAL A 5 17.60 -5.84 -2.54
CA VAL A 5 18.87 -5.23 -2.12
C VAL A 5 18.95 -5.30 -0.61
N LYS A 6 20.10 -5.67 -0.05
CA LYS A 6 20.29 -5.69 1.41
C LYS A 6 21.20 -4.55 1.80
N ASP A 7 20.80 -3.76 2.79
CA ASP A 7 21.66 -2.73 3.36
C ASP A 7 22.78 -3.33 4.22
N ALA A 8 23.67 -2.47 4.73
CA ALA A 8 24.79 -2.88 5.59
C ALA A 8 24.34 -3.60 6.88
N ASP A 9 23.13 -3.33 7.34
CA ASP A 9 22.52 -3.95 8.53
C ASP A 9 21.65 -5.16 8.17
N THR A 10 21.74 -5.65 6.92
CA THR A 10 21.03 -6.80 6.34
C THR A 10 19.52 -6.65 6.17
N ARG A 11 18.98 -5.45 6.36
CA ARG A 11 17.55 -5.17 6.12
C ARG A 11 17.25 -5.14 4.61
N PRO A 12 16.15 -5.76 4.17
CA PRO A 12 15.83 -5.84 2.75
C PRO A 12 15.15 -4.56 2.25
N TRP A 13 15.53 -4.21 1.03
CA TRP A 13 14.88 -3.25 0.16
C TRP A 13 14.28 -4.03 -1.00
N PHE A 14 13.01 -3.80 -1.26
CA PHE A 14 12.21 -4.54 -2.22
C PHE A 14 11.93 -3.64 -3.42
N PHE A 15 12.34 -4.08 -4.60
CA PHE A 15 12.08 -3.41 -5.86
C PHE A 15 11.31 -4.33 -6.80
N LEU A 16 10.09 -3.95 -7.12
CA LEU A 16 9.21 -4.66 -8.04
C LEU A 16 9.24 -3.91 -9.36
N GLN A 17 9.72 -4.58 -10.41
CA GLN A 17 9.91 -4.00 -11.73
C GLN A 17 8.99 -4.67 -12.74
N THR A 18 8.20 -3.85 -13.42
CA THR A 18 7.50 -4.24 -14.64
C THR A 18 8.34 -3.86 -15.87
N ALA A 19 7.78 -3.95 -17.07
CA ALA A 19 8.47 -3.53 -18.28
C ALA A 19 8.89 -2.05 -18.19
N HIS A 20 7.98 -1.18 -17.70
CA HIS A 20 8.16 0.27 -17.71
C HIS A 20 7.99 0.97 -16.35
N THR A 21 7.73 0.22 -15.26
CA THR A 21 7.57 0.82 -13.92
C THR A 21 8.48 0.20 -12.88
N THR A 22 8.75 0.96 -11.82
CA THR A 22 9.39 0.46 -10.60
C THR A 22 8.56 0.86 -9.38
N TYR A 23 8.33 -0.11 -8.51
CA TYR A 23 7.77 0.08 -7.18
C TYR A 23 8.84 -0.30 -6.15
N GLY A 24 9.22 0.63 -5.28
CA GLY A 24 10.29 0.46 -4.31
C GLY A 24 9.78 0.67 -2.88
N MET A 25 10.21 -0.19 -1.96
CA MET A 25 9.98 -0.04 -0.52
C MET A 25 11.15 -0.64 0.27
N ARG A 26 11.29 -0.30 1.54
CA ARG A 26 12.34 -0.87 2.42
C ARG A 26 11.86 -1.15 3.82
N VAL A 27 12.57 -2.04 4.51
CA VAL A 27 12.44 -2.21 5.97
C VAL A 27 13.30 -1.17 6.67
N MET A 28 12.67 -0.34 7.49
CA MET A 28 13.32 0.70 8.30
C MET A 28 14.04 0.10 9.52
N GLU A 29 14.87 0.93 10.18
CA GLU A 29 15.50 0.60 11.45
C GLU A 29 14.48 0.26 12.55
N THR A 30 13.31 0.92 12.53
CA THR A 30 12.17 0.66 13.43
C THR A 30 11.37 -0.59 13.06
N GLY A 31 11.78 -1.35 12.03
CA GLY A 31 11.09 -2.53 11.51
C GLY A 31 9.86 -2.23 10.65
N HIS A 32 9.48 -0.97 10.47
CA HIS A 32 8.33 -0.59 9.65
C HIS A 32 8.68 -0.61 8.16
N LEU A 33 7.67 -0.80 7.29
CA LEU A 33 7.84 -0.72 5.84
C LEU A 33 7.64 0.73 5.35
N GLU A 34 8.68 1.30 4.77
CA GLU A 34 8.64 2.60 4.11
C GLU A 34 8.53 2.43 2.60
N HIS A 35 7.48 3.01 2.01
CA HIS A 35 7.36 3.22 0.58
C HIS A 35 8.40 4.25 0.12
N LEU A 36 9.12 3.93 -0.96
CA LEU A 36 10.19 4.79 -1.48
C LEU A 36 9.82 5.43 -2.82
N TYR A 37 9.21 4.66 -3.71
CA TYR A 37 9.00 5.10 -5.08
C TYR A 37 7.93 4.27 -5.79
N TYR A 38 7.08 4.93 -6.59
CA TYR A 38 6.28 4.27 -7.60
C TYR A 38 6.14 5.16 -8.85
N GLY A 39 6.66 4.68 -9.97
CA GLY A 39 6.68 5.46 -11.21
C GLY A 39 7.46 4.78 -12.33
N GLU A 40 8.04 5.58 -13.22
CA GLU A 40 8.87 5.14 -14.35
C GLU A 40 9.98 4.19 -13.90
N ARG A 41 10.31 3.20 -14.73
CA ARG A 41 11.33 2.20 -14.40
C ARG A 41 12.68 2.86 -14.17
N ILE A 42 13.24 2.63 -12.99
CA ILE A 42 14.60 3.03 -12.63
C ILE A 42 15.54 1.84 -12.64
N THR A 43 16.83 2.11 -12.86
CA THR A 43 17.87 1.08 -12.72
C THR A 43 18.25 0.96 -11.25
N VAL A 44 18.15 -0.24 -10.70
CA VAL A 44 18.54 -0.57 -9.33
C VAL A 44 19.77 -1.47 -9.39
N ASP A 45 20.89 -1.01 -8.81
CA ASP A 45 22.09 -1.83 -8.70
C ASP A 45 22.03 -2.63 -7.40
N SER A 46 21.77 -3.92 -7.51
CA SER A 46 21.75 -4.83 -6.35
C SER A 46 23.11 -5.05 -5.70
N GLN A 47 24.21 -4.70 -6.37
CA GLN A 47 25.57 -4.85 -5.86
C GLN A 47 26.06 -3.62 -5.08
N ASP A 48 25.45 -2.46 -5.30
CA ASP A 48 25.77 -1.21 -4.60
C ASP A 48 24.53 -0.65 -3.89
N PRO A 49 24.25 -1.05 -2.63
CA PRO A 49 23.13 -0.51 -1.86
C PRO A 49 23.18 1.02 -1.71
N ALA A 50 24.36 1.65 -1.83
CA ALA A 50 24.46 3.10 -1.78
C ALA A 50 23.77 3.79 -2.96
N SER A 51 23.58 3.08 -4.09
CA SER A 51 22.84 3.59 -5.25
C SER A 51 21.36 3.86 -4.91
N CYS A 52 20.82 3.21 -3.88
CA CYS A 52 19.44 3.35 -3.45
C CYS A 52 19.25 4.47 -2.41
N ALA A 53 20.34 4.97 -1.81
CA ALA A 53 20.29 6.02 -0.79
C ALA A 53 19.53 7.30 -1.23
N PRO A 54 19.59 7.76 -2.50
CA PRO A 54 18.82 8.92 -2.96
C PRO A 54 17.30 8.75 -2.92
N LEU A 55 16.77 7.52 -2.85
CA LEU A 55 15.33 7.25 -2.77
C LEU A 55 14.77 7.48 -1.36
N VAL A 56 15.65 7.60 -0.36
CA VAL A 56 15.27 7.76 1.04
C VAL A 56 15.21 9.23 1.40
N ILE A 57 14.07 9.68 1.91
CA ILE A 57 13.95 11.01 2.50
C ILE A 57 14.79 11.07 3.78
N GLN A 58 15.79 11.97 3.78
CA GLN A 58 16.63 12.20 4.94
C GLN A 58 15.89 12.99 6.02
N ARG A 59 15.82 12.43 7.22
CA ARG A 59 15.15 13.02 8.38
C ARG A 59 16.16 13.31 9.48
N ALA A 60 16.35 14.59 9.79
CA ALA A 60 17.29 15.02 10.83
C ALA A 60 16.63 15.14 12.22
N PHE A 61 15.32 15.38 12.26
CA PHE A 61 14.52 15.55 13.47
C PHE A 61 13.06 15.24 13.16
N ALA A 62 12.30 14.78 14.16
CA ALA A 62 10.86 14.61 14.01
C ALA A 62 10.19 15.97 13.79
N PRO A 63 9.25 16.10 12.83
CA PRO A 63 8.60 17.37 12.56
C PRO A 63 7.76 17.86 13.75
N GLY A 64 7.96 19.11 14.15
CA GLY A 64 7.03 19.86 15.01
C GLY A 64 6.57 19.14 16.30
N ASN A 65 5.27 18.95 16.43
CA ASN A 65 4.59 18.34 17.58
C ASN A 65 4.18 16.89 17.34
N THR A 66 4.80 16.21 16.38
CA THR A 66 4.53 14.81 16.06
C THR A 66 4.95 13.88 17.20
N CYS A 67 4.43 12.65 17.18
CA CYS A 67 4.83 11.61 18.12
C CYS A 67 6.03 10.84 17.56
N THR A 68 7.17 10.91 18.25
CA THR A 68 8.31 10.05 17.95
C THR A 68 7.97 8.60 18.26
N TYR A 69 8.30 7.69 17.35
CA TYR A 69 7.96 6.27 17.50
C TYR A 69 8.63 5.62 18.73
N ASP A 70 9.95 5.82 18.88
CA ASP A 70 10.72 5.35 20.02
C ASP A 70 11.84 6.35 20.41
N ARG A 71 12.56 6.06 21.51
CA ARG A 71 13.63 6.92 22.02
C ARG A 71 14.96 6.75 21.28
N GLU A 72 15.17 5.62 20.61
CA GLU A 72 16.40 5.30 19.90
C GLU A 72 16.43 6.00 18.53
N HIS A 73 15.26 6.28 17.95
CA HIS A 73 15.07 6.94 16.67
C HIS A 73 14.24 8.23 16.81
N PRO A 74 14.72 9.26 17.55
CA PRO A 74 13.97 10.49 17.82
C PRO A 74 13.67 11.34 16.57
N GLN A 75 14.31 11.04 15.45
CA GLN A 75 14.04 11.66 14.15
C GLN A 75 12.84 11.06 13.42
N ILE A 76 12.29 9.93 13.87
CA ILE A 76 11.25 9.18 13.17
C ILE A 76 9.88 9.44 13.83
N SER A 77 8.96 9.99 13.04
CA SER A 77 7.54 10.05 13.31
C SER A 77 6.81 9.28 12.22
N MET A 78 5.86 8.42 12.59
CA MET A 78 5.07 7.65 11.63
C MET A 78 4.16 8.53 10.77
N GLU A 79 3.84 9.75 11.23
CA GLU A 79 3.11 10.76 10.45
C GLU A 79 3.92 11.31 9.25
N ASP A 80 5.25 11.27 9.32
CA ASP A 80 6.19 11.82 8.31
C ASP A 80 6.86 10.73 7.46
N VAL A 81 6.37 9.50 7.56
CA VAL A 81 6.86 8.35 6.81
C VAL A 81 5.82 7.92 5.79
N CYS A 82 6.24 7.74 4.53
CA CYS A 82 5.43 7.08 3.52
C CYS A 82 5.35 5.60 3.87
N LEU A 83 4.24 5.14 4.47
CA LEU A 83 4.10 3.78 4.98
C LEU A 83 3.44 2.88 3.94
N GLU A 84 3.84 1.62 3.93
CA GLU A 84 3.11 0.57 3.20
C GLU A 84 1.89 0.06 3.97
N VAL A 85 1.91 0.23 5.31
CA VAL A 85 0.86 -0.16 6.25
C VAL A 85 0.81 0.86 7.39
N GLY A 86 -0.22 1.70 7.42
CA GLY A 86 -0.53 2.57 8.55
C GLY A 86 -1.47 1.89 9.55
N THR A 87 -1.11 1.92 10.84
CA THR A 87 -1.95 1.42 11.93
C THR A 87 -2.17 2.48 13.01
N LEU A 88 -3.19 2.27 13.83
CA LEU A 88 -3.49 3.18 14.93
C LEU A 88 -2.59 2.92 16.15
N GLY A 89 -2.22 4.01 16.81
CA GLY A 89 -1.60 3.99 18.16
C GLY A 89 -0.09 4.22 18.21
N LYS A 90 0.58 4.41 17.07
CA LYS A 90 2.04 4.67 16.99
C LYS A 90 2.41 6.03 16.38
N GLY A 91 1.48 6.97 16.40
CA GLY A 91 1.71 8.37 16.02
C GLY A 91 1.31 8.72 14.59
N ASP A 92 0.95 7.74 13.76
CA ASP A 92 0.28 8.03 12.50
C ASP A 92 -1.18 8.43 12.77
N ILE A 93 -1.59 9.56 12.20
CA ILE A 93 -2.93 10.16 12.33
C ILE A 93 -3.69 10.18 11.01
N ARG A 94 -3.09 9.70 9.92
CA ARG A 94 -3.71 9.57 8.60
C ARG A 94 -4.71 8.42 8.59
N GLU A 95 -5.43 8.26 7.48
CA GLU A 95 -6.37 7.14 7.31
C GLU A 95 -5.66 5.78 7.50
N PRO A 96 -6.06 4.97 8.50
CA PRO A 96 -5.36 3.71 8.77
C PRO A 96 -5.71 2.64 7.74
N PHE A 97 -4.70 1.87 7.32
CA PHE A 97 -4.83 0.66 6.53
C PHE A 97 -5.52 -0.46 7.32
N LEU A 98 -5.14 -0.61 8.60
CA LEU A 98 -5.62 -1.67 9.48
C LEU A 98 -6.06 -1.09 10.82
N GLU A 99 -7.30 -1.43 11.23
CA GLU A 99 -7.83 -1.13 12.54
C GLU A 99 -8.39 -2.41 13.17
N VAL A 100 -7.81 -2.79 14.30
CA VAL A 100 -8.18 -3.96 15.08
C VAL A 100 -8.55 -3.51 16.48
N ARG A 101 -9.71 -3.95 16.98
CA ARG A 101 -10.12 -3.76 18.36
C ARG A 101 -9.91 -5.05 19.15
N PHE A 102 -9.16 -4.94 20.24
CA PHE A 102 -8.85 -6.05 21.13
C PHE A 102 -9.91 -6.24 22.22
N ALA A 103 -9.85 -7.36 22.92
CA ALA A 103 -10.82 -7.72 23.96
C ALA A 103 -10.85 -6.74 25.15
N ASP A 104 -9.74 -6.04 25.42
CA ASP A 104 -9.64 -5.01 26.44
C ASP A 104 -10.15 -3.63 25.97
N GLY A 105 -10.61 -3.53 24.71
CA GLY A 105 -11.10 -2.32 24.07
C GLY A 105 -10.00 -1.43 23.46
N SER A 106 -8.73 -1.79 23.62
CA SER A 106 -7.63 -1.09 22.96
C SER A 106 -7.68 -1.27 21.44
N VAL A 107 -7.04 -0.35 20.72
CA VAL A 107 -6.95 -0.33 19.24
C VAL A 107 -5.51 -0.16 18.75
N THR A 108 -4.55 -0.18 19.67
CA THR A 108 -3.14 0.04 19.36
C THR A 108 -2.53 -1.23 18.79
N SER A 109 -1.98 -1.14 17.58
CA SER A 109 -1.26 -2.24 16.94
C SER A 109 0.05 -1.76 16.35
N ASP A 110 1.06 -2.63 16.38
CA ASP A 110 2.44 -2.31 16.03
C ASP A 110 3.04 -3.41 15.16
N PHE A 111 2.81 -3.33 13.86
CA PHE A 111 3.25 -4.35 12.92
C PHE A 111 4.65 -4.05 12.42
N THR A 112 5.60 -4.87 12.84
CA THR A 112 7.01 -4.76 12.42
C THR A 112 7.39 -5.94 11.54
N PHE A 113 8.37 -5.73 10.68
CA PHE A 113 8.86 -6.72 9.73
C PHE A 113 9.42 -7.96 10.43
N ASP A 114 8.94 -9.14 10.02
CA ASP A 114 9.42 -10.44 10.48
C ASP A 114 10.20 -11.16 9.36
N SER A 115 9.57 -11.34 8.20
CA SER A 115 10.17 -12.12 7.11
C SER A 115 9.60 -11.79 5.73
N TYR A 116 10.25 -12.26 4.67
CA TYR A 116 9.74 -12.20 3.30
C TYR A 116 10.03 -13.50 2.54
N LYS A 117 9.23 -13.76 1.51
CA LYS A 117 9.43 -14.83 0.54
C LYS A 117 9.04 -14.36 -0.85
N ILE A 118 9.81 -14.78 -1.86
CA ILE A 118 9.36 -14.70 -3.25
C ILE A 118 8.71 -16.04 -3.55
N ILE A 119 7.45 -16.01 -3.90
CA ILE A 119 6.61 -17.18 -4.18
C ILE A 119 6.02 -17.09 -5.58
N THR A 120 5.67 -18.23 -6.13
CA THR A 120 4.97 -18.34 -7.40
C THR A 120 3.51 -17.89 -7.27
N LEU A 121 2.86 -17.57 -8.39
CA LEU A 121 1.42 -17.30 -8.42
C LEU A 121 0.60 -18.45 -7.81
N LYS A 122 0.97 -19.69 -8.11
CA LYS A 122 0.29 -20.89 -7.62
C LYS A 122 0.39 -21.04 -6.10
N GLU A 123 1.57 -20.75 -5.53
CA GLU A 123 1.75 -20.74 -4.07
C GLU A 123 0.93 -19.63 -3.41
N ARG A 124 0.87 -18.44 -4.02
CA ARG A 124 0.01 -17.34 -3.55
C ARG A 124 -1.47 -17.72 -3.60
N GLU A 125 -1.94 -18.37 -4.66
CA GLU A 125 -3.31 -18.91 -4.76
C GLU A 125 -3.58 -19.94 -3.66
N GLN A 126 -2.64 -20.85 -3.42
CA GLN A 126 -2.73 -21.83 -2.33
C GLN A 126 -2.82 -21.17 -0.95
N CYS A 127 -2.08 -20.08 -0.72
CA CYS A 127 -2.16 -19.32 0.53
C CYS A 127 -3.52 -18.63 0.72
N LEU A 128 -4.18 -18.21 -0.37
CA LEU A 128 -5.42 -17.45 -0.35
C LEU A 128 -6.66 -18.28 -0.68
N GLN A 129 -6.51 -19.59 -0.88
CA GLN A 129 -7.59 -20.49 -1.32
C GLN A 129 -8.83 -20.41 -0.40
N ASP A 130 -8.61 -20.26 0.91
CA ASP A 130 -9.69 -20.29 1.91
C ASP A 130 -10.53 -19.00 1.87
N SER A 131 -10.07 -17.97 1.17
CA SER A 131 -10.81 -16.70 1.03
C SER A 131 -12.07 -16.85 0.18
N GLY A 132 -12.06 -17.75 -0.82
CA GLY A 132 -13.13 -17.84 -1.83
C GLY A 132 -13.32 -16.60 -2.70
N LEU A 133 -12.36 -15.64 -2.68
CA LEU A 133 -12.47 -14.37 -3.38
C LEU A 133 -11.97 -14.45 -4.84
N PRO A 134 -12.56 -13.67 -5.76
CA PRO A 134 -12.01 -13.52 -7.11
C PRO A 134 -10.63 -12.87 -7.06
N HIS A 135 -9.75 -13.26 -7.98
CA HIS A 135 -8.38 -12.75 -8.04
C HIS A 135 -7.80 -12.82 -9.45
N SER A 136 -6.71 -12.08 -9.66
CA SER A 136 -5.88 -12.18 -10.87
C SER A 136 -5.14 -13.51 -10.94
N TYR A 137 -5.06 -14.08 -12.13
CA TYR A 137 -4.34 -15.32 -12.46
C TYR A 137 -3.56 -15.13 -13.78
N SER A 138 -2.65 -16.06 -14.10
CA SER A 138 -1.98 -16.12 -15.40
C SER A 138 -2.40 -17.41 -16.12
N GLU A 139 -2.79 -17.32 -17.40
CA GLU A 139 -3.15 -18.49 -18.22
C GLU A 139 -1.93 -19.28 -18.68
N VAL A 140 -0.75 -18.65 -18.69
CA VAL A 140 0.49 -19.32 -19.10
C VAL A 140 1.03 -20.09 -17.90
N GLU A 141 1.11 -21.42 -18.01
CA GLU A 141 1.64 -22.31 -16.94
C GLU A 141 3.07 -21.97 -16.49
N THR A 142 3.80 -21.16 -17.26
CA THR A 142 5.10 -20.64 -16.83
C THR A 142 4.89 -19.52 -15.82
N ASP A 143 5.24 -19.77 -14.56
CA ASP A 143 5.98 -18.97 -13.55
C ASP A 143 6.41 -17.50 -13.82
N SER A 144 5.88 -16.78 -14.81
CA SER A 144 6.42 -15.47 -15.23
C SER A 144 6.08 -14.34 -14.26
N ALA A 145 4.99 -14.46 -13.52
CA ALA A 145 4.61 -13.48 -12.50
C ALA A 145 5.13 -13.93 -11.13
N GLU A 146 6.06 -13.14 -10.60
CA GLU A 146 6.60 -13.32 -9.26
C GLU A 146 5.69 -12.62 -8.24
N CYS A 147 5.52 -13.24 -7.07
CA CYS A 147 4.81 -12.65 -5.95
C CYS A 147 5.76 -12.50 -4.75
N LEU A 148 5.89 -11.28 -4.24
CA LEU A 148 6.56 -11.01 -2.98
C LEU A 148 5.53 -11.09 -1.85
N GLN A 149 5.74 -12.04 -0.95
CA GLN A 149 5.05 -12.12 0.33
C GLN A 149 5.93 -11.47 1.41
N ILE A 150 5.41 -10.47 2.10
CA ILE A 150 6.03 -9.87 3.29
C ILE A 150 5.17 -10.20 4.50
N VAL A 151 5.81 -10.62 5.59
CA VAL A 151 5.16 -10.93 6.86
C VAL A 151 5.55 -9.86 7.88
N LEU A 152 4.54 -9.19 8.42
CA LEU A 152 4.65 -8.29 9.55
C LEU A 152 4.02 -8.92 10.78
N GLN A 153 4.55 -8.67 11.96
CA GLN A 153 4.01 -9.16 13.22
C GLN A 153 3.77 -8.03 14.21
N ASP A 154 2.61 -8.10 14.86
CA ASP A 154 2.38 -7.44 16.15
C ASP A 154 2.68 -8.45 17.25
N VAL A 155 3.88 -8.34 17.82
CA VAL A 155 4.38 -9.25 18.86
C VAL A 155 3.56 -9.13 20.14
N THR A 156 3.02 -7.94 20.44
CA THR A 156 2.26 -7.69 21.68
C THR A 156 0.91 -8.37 21.65
N ASN A 157 0.24 -8.30 20.50
CA ASN A 157 -1.11 -8.83 20.32
C ASN A 157 -1.16 -10.20 19.63
N HIS A 158 0.00 -10.77 19.27
CA HIS A 158 0.14 -12.04 18.55
C HIS A 158 -0.68 -12.07 17.24
N LEU A 159 -0.58 -11.00 16.47
CA LEU A 159 -1.18 -10.92 15.13
C LEU A 159 -0.10 -10.96 14.06
N GLU A 160 -0.41 -11.59 12.93
CA GLU A 160 0.44 -11.65 11.76
C GLU A 160 -0.30 -11.04 10.57
N LEU A 161 0.32 -10.06 9.91
CA LEU A 161 -0.18 -9.44 8.70
C LEU A 161 0.71 -9.86 7.52
N GLN A 162 0.14 -10.63 6.59
CA GLN A 162 0.79 -11.02 5.36
C GLN A 162 0.38 -10.08 4.24
N LEU A 163 1.35 -9.42 3.61
CA LEU A 163 1.18 -8.58 2.44
C LEU A 163 1.65 -9.33 1.20
N PHE A 164 0.87 -9.31 0.13
CA PHE A 164 1.20 -9.95 -1.14
C PHE A 164 1.29 -8.89 -2.23
N TYR A 165 2.42 -8.87 -2.94
CA TYR A 165 2.66 -7.99 -4.07
C TYR A 165 3.01 -8.83 -5.29
N THR A 166 2.15 -8.86 -6.31
CA THR A 166 2.35 -9.68 -7.51
C THR A 166 2.66 -8.79 -8.70
N VAL A 167 3.72 -9.13 -9.45
CA VAL A 167 4.16 -8.34 -10.60
C VAL A 167 3.72 -9.00 -11.90
N PHE A 168 2.89 -8.30 -12.68
CA PHE A 168 2.55 -8.65 -14.05
C PHE A 168 3.35 -7.75 -15.01
N GLU A 169 4.54 -8.21 -15.36
CA GLU A 169 5.56 -7.39 -16.03
C GLU A 169 5.12 -6.84 -17.39
N GLU A 170 4.46 -7.66 -18.21
CA GLU A 170 4.07 -7.29 -19.59
C GLU A 170 2.95 -6.25 -19.65
N CYS A 171 2.15 -6.12 -18.59
CA CYS A 171 0.98 -5.24 -18.54
C CYS A 171 1.21 -3.99 -17.67
N ASP A 172 2.41 -3.82 -17.09
CA ASP A 172 2.70 -2.78 -16.08
C ASP A 172 1.71 -2.75 -14.90
N VAL A 173 1.33 -3.94 -14.42
CA VAL A 173 0.39 -4.09 -13.29
C VAL A 173 1.08 -4.71 -12.08
N ILE A 174 0.89 -4.10 -10.92
CA ILE A 174 1.21 -4.68 -9.62
C ILE A 174 -0.09 -4.89 -8.86
N THR A 175 -0.38 -6.13 -8.47
CA THR A 175 -1.56 -6.41 -7.61
C THR A 175 -1.13 -6.55 -6.16
N ARG A 176 -1.99 -6.03 -5.26
CA ARG A 176 -1.77 -6.03 -3.82
C ARG A 176 -2.95 -6.65 -3.10
N SER A 177 -2.65 -7.38 -2.03
CA SER A 177 -3.66 -7.89 -1.09
C SER A 177 -3.03 -8.11 0.28
N ALA A 178 -3.86 -8.18 1.30
CA ALA A 178 -3.43 -8.45 2.65
C ALA A 178 -4.26 -9.56 3.31
N ARG A 179 -3.62 -10.28 4.22
CA ARG A 179 -4.23 -11.33 5.02
C ARG A 179 -3.80 -11.15 6.47
N LEU A 180 -4.76 -10.91 7.35
CA LEU A 180 -4.53 -10.89 8.78
C LEU A 180 -4.78 -12.29 9.37
N ILE A 181 -3.85 -12.77 10.19
CA ILE A 181 -3.93 -14.04 10.91
C ILE A 181 -3.81 -13.73 12.40
N ASN A 182 -4.77 -14.24 13.17
CA ASN A 182 -4.77 -14.12 14.63
C ASN A 182 -4.18 -15.40 15.24
N HIS A 183 -3.00 -15.28 15.86
CA HIS A 183 -2.35 -16.38 16.58
C HIS A 183 -2.57 -16.31 18.09
N SER A 184 -3.32 -15.30 18.58
CA SER A 184 -3.66 -15.18 19.99
C SER A 184 -4.76 -16.16 20.42
N ASP A 185 -4.88 -16.38 21.73
CA ASP A 185 -5.97 -17.16 22.32
C ASP A 185 -7.30 -16.38 22.43
N ALA A 186 -7.30 -15.10 22.05
CA ALA A 186 -8.44 -14.21 22.18
C ALA A 186 -9.02 -13.82 20.81
N SER A 187 -10.34 -13.64 20.75
CA SER A 187 -10.96 -13.05 19.56
C SER A 187 -10.64 -11.57 19.46
N VAL A 188 -10.37 -11.09 18.26
CA VAL A 188 -10.22 -9.67 17.92
C VAL A 188 -11.31 -9.26 16.95
N THR A 189 -11.69 -7.98 16.97
CA THR A 189 -12.64 -7.42 16.02
C THR A 189 -11.88 -6.63 14.96
N LEU A 190 -12.05 -7.01 13.69
CA LEU A 190 -11.48 -6.29 12.56
C LEU A 190 -12.45 -5.16 12.16
N GLU A 191 -12.10 -3.92 12.49
CA GLU A 191 -12.90 -2.73 12.16
C GLU A 191 -12.59 -2.26 10.74
N ARG A 192 -11.33 -2.42 10.31
CA ARG A 192 -10.86 -2.08 8.96
C ARG A 192 -9.67 -2.93 8.55
N CYS A 193 -9.65 -3.35 7.28
CA CYS A 193 -8.49 -3.92 6.62
C CYS A 193 -8.55 -3.59 5.14
N LEU A 194 -7.77 -2.62 4.70
CA LEU A 194 -7.67 -2.25 3.29
C LEU A 194 -6.84 -3.29 2.52
N SER A 195 -6.99 -3.30 1.19
CA SER A 195 -6.20 -4.18 0.31
C SER A 195 -4.82 -3.60 -0.01
N ALA A 196 -4.70 -2.27 0.01
CA ALA A 196 -3.49 -1.52 -0.27
C ALA A 196 -3.53 -0.15 0.42
N GLN A 197 -2.36 0.38 0.75
CA GLN A 197 -2.10 1.79 1.07
C GLN A 197 -0.91 2.24 0.24
N LEU A 198 -1.00 3.40 -0.41
CA LEU A 198 0.08 3.95 -1.24
C LEU A 198 0.33 5.41 -0.87
N ASP A 199 1.43 5.64 -0.15
CA ASP A 199 1.89 6.98 0.20
C ASP A 199 2.90 7.48 -0.85
N LEU A 200 2.61 8.62 -1.47
CA LEU A 200 3.40 9.20 -2.56
C LEU A 200 3.95 10.57 -2.15
N THR A 201 5.22 10.79 -2.46
CA THR A 201 5.89 12.07 -2.26
C THR A 201 5.60 13.08 -3.36
N GLU A 202 5.19 12.60 -4.54
CA GLU A 202 4.88 13.42 -5.70
C GLU A 202 3.43 13.95 -5.69
N ASP A 203 3.22 15.12 -6.31
CA ASP A 203 1.90 15.77 -6.38
C ASP A 203 0.97 15.12 -7.43
N TYR A 204 0.34 14.02 -7.04
CA TYR A 204 -0.80 13.42 -7.73
C TYR A 204 -2.13 14.04 -7.28
N SER A 205 -2.33 15.32 -7.58
CA SER A 205 -3.51 16.09 -7.10
C SER A 205 -4.78 15.89 -7.90
N VAL A 206 -4.73 15.29 -9.08
CA VAL A 206 -5.91 15.19 -9.95
C VAL A 206 -6.49 13.78 -9.88
N ILE A 207 -7.72 13.69 -9.38
CA ILE A 207 -8.44 12.44 -9.20
C ILE A 207 -9.49 12.34 -10.29
N THR A 208 -9.40 11.32 -11.13
CA THR A 208 -10.49 10.93 -12.03
C THR A 208 -11.20 9.74 -11.41
N HIS A 209 -12.52 9.84 -11.26
CA HIS A 209 -13.38 8.80 -10.71
C HIS A 209 -14.63 8.67 -11.58
N PHE A 210 -15.39 7.59 -11.39
CA PHE A 210 -16.54 7.28 -12.23
C PHE A 210 -17.79 7.19 -11.35
N SER A 211 -18.61 8.23 -11.43
CA SER A 211 -19.86 8.37 -10.69
C SER A 211 -21.05 8.08 -11.62
N GLY A 212 -22.25 7.90 -11.07
CA GLY A 212 -23.41 7.75 -11.92
C GLY A 212 -24.71 7.47 -11.19
N ALA A 213 -25.66 6.94 -11.96
CA ALA A 213 -26.90 6.39 -11.46
C ALA A 213 -27.37 5.29 -12.40
N TRP A 214 -28.49 4.66 -12.05
CA TRP A 214 -29.08 3.63 -12.91
C TRP A 214 -29.40 4.21 -14.28
N ALA A 215 -29.01 3.46 -15.32
CA ALA A 215 -29.11 3.84 -16.74
C ALA A 215 -28.26 5.06 -17.15
N ARG A 216 -27.34 5.50 -16.28
CA ARG A 216 -26.37 6.60 -16.48
C ARG A 216 -25.09 6.32 -15.68
N GLU A 217 -24.58 5.10 -15.78
CA GLU A 217 -23.40 4.63 -15.07
C GLU A 217 -22.10 5.20 -15.67
N MET A 218 -21.02 5.14 -14.89
CA MET A 218 -19.64 5.40 -15.35
C MET A 218 -19.41 6.78 -15.97
N HIS A 219 -20.11 7.80 -15.47
CA HIS A 219 -19.79 9.17 -15.85
C HIS A 219 -18.45 9.56 -15.26
N ARG A 220 -17.50 9.89 -16.14
CA ARG A 220 -16.18 10.34 -15.74
C ARG A 220 -16.27 11.72 -15.10
N GLU A 221 -15.82 11.80 -13.85
CA GLU A 221 -15.65 13.05 -13.11
C GLU A 221 -14.18 13.25 -12.76
N GLN A 222 -13.75 14.50 -12.70
CA GLN A 222 -12.37 14.87 -12.41
C GLN A 222 -12.35 16.01 -11.41
N ILE A 223 -11.60 15.82 -10.32
CA ILE A 223 -11.44 16.82 -9.26
C ILE A 223 -9.96 17.05 -8.97
N SER A 224 -9.63 18.23 -8.44
CA SER A 224 -8.28 18.52 -7.95
C SER A 224 -8.30 18.63 -6.43
N LEU A 225 -7.58 17.73 -5.75
CA LEU A 225 -7.42 17.75 -4.30
C LEU A 225 -6.16 18.54 -3.95
N ARG A 226 -6.35 19.66 -3.24
CA ARG A 226 -5.25 20.50 -2.76
C ARG A 226 -4.89 20.22 -1.30
N SER A 227 -5.87 19.84 -0.48
CA SER A 227 -5.74 19.52 0.94
C SER A 227 -6.96 18.73 1.40
N GLY A 228 -6.81 17.95 2.48
CA GLY A 228 -7.91 17.17 3.06
C GLY A 228 -8.10 15.84 2.37
N LYS A 229 -9.32 15.32 2.37
CA LYS A 229 -9.64 13.94 2.00
C LYS A 229 -10.76 13.87 0.97
N PHE A 230 -10.59 13.05 -0.05
CA PHE A 230 -11.63 12.66 -0.99
C PHE A 230 -11.92 11.17 -0.83
N ILE A 231 -13.20 10.79 -0.83
CA ILE A 231 -13.63 9.40 -0.65
C ILE A 231 -14.55 9.01 -1.80
N ASN A 232 -14.21 7.90 -2.45
CA ASN A 232 -15.04 7.18 -3.40
C ASN A 232 -15.43 5.85 -2.74
N ALA A 233 -16.73 5.61 -2.56
CA ALA A 233 -17.17 4.45 -1.78
C ALA A 233 -18.59 4.01 -2.13
N SER A 234 -18.87 2.74 -1.82
CA SER A 234 -20.21 2.18 -1.82
C SER A 234 -20.50 1.45 -0.51
N TYR A 235 -21.69 1.70 0.02
CA TYR A 235 -22.22 1.04 1.23
C TYR A 235 -23.49 0.22 0.93
N THR A 236 -23.76 -0.08 -0.34
CA THR A 236 -25.05 -0.66 -0.75
C THR A 236 -25.06 -2.17 -0.88
N GLY A 237 -24.04 -2.85 -0.36
CA GLY A 237 -23.82 -4.28 -0.48
C GLY A 237 -23.31 -4.72 -1.86
N THR A 238 -23.04 -3.76 -2.74
CA THR A 238 -22.55 -3.96 -4.11
C THR A 238 -21.58 -2.85 -4.48
N SER A 239 -20.74 -3.07 -5.50
CA SER A 239 -19.88 -2.01 -6.06
C SER A 239 -20.68 -0.78 -6.50
N SER A 240 -21.95 -1.00 -6.88
CA SER A 240 -22.95 0.03 -7.21
C SER A 240 -22.82 0.64 -8.60
N ASN A 241 -23.92 1.24 -9.03
CA ASN A 241 -24.03 2.09 -10.22
C ASN A 241 -23.73 3.57 -9.93
N ARG A 242 -23.55 3.91 -8.65
CA ARG A 242 -23.37 5.29 -8.17
C ARG A 242 -21.91 5.70 -8.12
N SER A 243 -21.03 4.76 -7.83
CA SER A 243 -19.60 4.92 -7.68
C SER A 243 -18.95 3.62 -8.14
N ASN A 244 -17.92 3.70 -8.97
CA ASN A 244 -17.13 2.55 -9.40
C ASN A 244 -15.83 2.51 -8.59
N PRO A 245 -15.32 1.33 -8.19
CA PRO A 245 -14.08 1.20 -7.40
C PRO A 245 -12.79 1.51 -8.18
N PHE A 246 -12.90 2.11 -9.37
CA PHE A 246 -11.77 2.52 -10.19
C PHE A 246 -11.51 4.02 -10.05
N MET A 247 -10.29 4.37 -9.67
CA MET A 247 -9.80 5.75 -9.65
C MET A 247 -8.48 5.87 -10.40
N ILE A 248 -8.27 7.04 -11.01
CA ILE A 248 -7.00 7.40 -11.65
C ILE A 248 -6.47 8.65 -10.95
N LEU A 249 -5.25 8.55 -10.44
CA LEU A 249 -4.50 9.69 -9.92
C LEU A 249 -3.55 10.20 -10.99
N GLY A 250 -3.53 11.50 -11.23
CA GLY A 250 -2.64 12.12 -12.21
C GLY A 250 -2.14 13.49 -11.78
N HIS A 251 -1.20 14.01 -12.55
CA HIS A 251 -0.78 15.41 -12.43
C HIS A 251 -1.77 16.34 -13.13
N LYS A 252 -1.65 17.65 -12.87
CA LYS A 252 -2.55 18.69 -13.40
C LYS A 252 -2.71 18.69 -14.92
N ASN A 253 -1.69 18.26 -15.65
CA ASN A 253 -1.66 18.30 -17.11
C ASN A 253 -1.80 16.91 -17.76
N THR A 254 -2.09 15.87 -16.97
CA THR A 254 -2.27 14.52 -17.51
C THR A 254 -3.58 14.43 -18.30
N CYS A 255 -3.52 13.83 -19.49
CA CYS A 255 -4.65 13.60 -20.38
C CYS A 255 -4.54 12.22 -21.06
N GLU A 256 -5.50 11.87 -21.92
CA GLU A 256 -5.58 10.55 -22.57
C GLU A 256 -4.33 10.15 -23.37
N THR A 257 -3.55 11.13 -23.83
CA THR A 257 -2.41 10.90 -24.72
C THR A 257 -1.08 11.33 -24.13
N PHE A 258 -1.06 11.89 -22.92
CA PHE A 258 0.13 12.49 -22.34
C PHE A 258 0.07 12.61 -20.82
N GLY A 259 1.21 12.40 -20.17
CA GLY A 259 1.40 12.57 -18.73
C GLY A 259 1.25 11.27 -17.94
N SER A 260 1.92 11.22 -16.79
CA SER A 260 1.89 10.06 -15.91
C SER A 260 0.60 10.01 -15.09
N CYS A 261 0.12 8.79 -14.83
CA CYS A 261 -0.97 8.53 -13.92
C CYS A 261 -0.82 7.16 -13.25
N ILE A 262 -1.50 7.00 -12.12
CA ILE A 262 -1.63 5.75 -11.39
C ILE A 262 -3.10 5.35 -11.42
N GLY A 263 -3.41 4.21 -12.02
CA GLY A 263 -4.74 3.62 -12.02
C GLY A 263 -4.88 2.59 -10.90
N CYS A 264 -5.91 2.72 -10.07
CA CYS A 264 -6.20 1.81 -8.96
C CYS A 264 -7.60 1.25 -9.11
N ASN A 265 -7.72 -0.08 -9.06
CA ASN A 265 -9.00 -0.79 -9.14
C ASN A 265 -9.06 -1.88 -8.07
N LEU A 266 -10.27 -2.22 -7.62
CA LEU A 266 -10.51 -3.26 -6.63
C LEU A 266 -11.18 -4.48 -7.28
N ILE A 267 -10.57 -5.65 -7.13
CA ILE A 267 -11.20 -6.93 -7.51
C ILE A 267 -12.14 -7.35 -6.37
N TYR A 268 -13.29 -6.68 -6.28
CA TYR A 268 -14.34 -6.97 -5.32
C TYR A 268 -15.69 -6.44 -5.84
N SER A 269 -16.79 -7.08 -5.45
CA SER A 269 -18.13 -6.73 -5.95
C SER A 269 -19.08 -6.22 -4.87
N GLY A 270 -18.61 -6.12 -3.62
CA GLY A 270 -19.39 -5.63 -2.48
C GLY A 270 -19.15 -4.15 -2.20
N ASN A 271 -19.24 -3.78 -0.92
CA ASN A 271 -18.86 -2.44 -0.46
C ASN A 271 -17.38 -2.17 -0.74
N HIS A 272 -17.06 -0.96 -1.18
CA HIS A 272 -15.69 -0.53 -1.45
C HIS A 272 -15.45 0.85 -0.88
N TYR A 273 -14.17 1.18 -0.68
CA TYR A 273 -13.72 2.42 -0.10
C TYR A 273 -12.34 2.73 -0.66
N GLU A 274 -12.24 3.78 -1.45
CA GLU A 274 -10.98 4.36 -1.89
C GLU A 274 -10.93 5.80 -1.37
N ALA A 275 -9.84 6.16 -0.70
CA ALA A 275 -9.68 7.48 -0.11
C ALA A 275 -8.34 8.07 -0.52
N LEU A 276 -8.36 9.27 -1.10
CA LEU A 276 -7.14 10.04 -1.26
C LEU A 276 -7.09 11.12 -0.18
N GLU A 277 -6.03 11.11 0.62
CA GLU A 277 -5.74 12.11 1.63
C GLU A 277 -4.47 12.87 1.26
N LYS A 278 -4.52 14.20 1.36
CA LYS A 278 -3.34 15.05 1.34
C LYS A 278 -3.01 15.48 2.76
N ASP A 279 -1.85 15.05 3.22
CA ASP A 279 -1.38 15.37 4.56
C ASP A 279 -0.82 16.80 4.67
N SER A 280 -0.37 17.14 5.88
CA SER A 280 0.19 18.46 6.20
C SER A 280 1.53 18.74 5.53
N TYR A 281 2.25 17.69 5.08
CA TYR A 281 3.56 17.77 4.43
C TYR A 281 3.43 17.80 2.90
N GLY A 282 2.23 17.58 2.37
CA GLY A 282 1.92 17.57 0.95
C GLY A 282 2.02 16.20 0.30
N TYR A 283 2.26 15.15 1.08
CA TYR A 283 2.23 13.77 0.59
C TYR A 283 0.80 13.33 0.32
N CYS A 284 0.64 12.49 -0.70
CA CYS A 284 -0.62 11.88 -1.07
C CYS A 284 -0.68 10.46 -0.51
N ALA A 285 -1.60 10.17 0.41
CA ALA A 285 -1.91 8.81 0.85
C ALA A 285 -3.18 8.32 0.15
N LEU A 286 -3.10 7.18 -0.53
CA LEU A 286 -4.23 6.49 -1.17
C LEU A 286 -4.57 5.18 -0.47
#